data_AF-A0A8S2H2P1-F1
#
_entry.id   AF-A0A8S2H2P1-F1
#
_cell.length_a   1.000
_cell.length_b   1.000
_cell.length_c   1.000
_cell.angle_alpha   90.00
_cell.angle_beta   90.00
_cell.angle_gamma   90.00
#
_symmetry.space_group_name_H-M   'P 1'
#
loop_
_entity.id
_entity.type
_entity.pdbx_description
1 polymer ?
#
loop_
_entity_poly.entity_id
_entity_poly.type
_entity_poly.pdbx_seq_one_letter_code
_entity_poly.pdbx_strand_id
1 'polypeptide(L)'
;TGPLYADVDGQIIPCGQHSKNPEKYYLSLAGHHKQVPQGKHIIKLYDVESYSTLRKARSEEAAKSVKTFGEIDFHHRGVSTGPWIQSEFFAAAIFVGVWWLSYVNRVKILS
;
A
#
# COMPACT_ATOMS: atom_id res chain seq x y z
N THR A 1 2.45 27.25 -13.88
CA THR A 1 1.59 26.27 -13.20
C THR A 1 2.00 26.24 -11.75
N GLY A 2 1.06 26.45 -10.82
CA GLY A 2 1.35 26.58 -9.38
C GLY A 2 1.63 25.24 -8.70
N PRO A 3 2.07 25.25 -7.43
CA PRO A 3 2.24 24.03 -6.65
C PRO A 3 0.89 23.35 -6.40
N LEU A 4 0.83 22.04 -6.62
CA LEU A 4 -0.36 21.21 -6.39
C LEU A 4 -0.25 20.45 -5.07
N TYR A 5 -1.39 20.20 -4.45
CA TYR A 5 -1.51 19.37 -3.25
C TYR A 5 -2.43 18.20 -3.54
N ALA A 6 -2.08 17.03 -3.02
CA ALA A 6 -2.91 15.83 -3.11
C ALA A 6 -3.40 15.45 -1.72
N ASP A 7 -4.68 15.12 -1.59
CA ASP A 7 -5.25 14.45 -0.43
C ASP A 7 -5.40 12.97 -0.76
N VAL A 8 -4.77 12.14 0.06
CA VAL A 8 -4.77 10.68 -0.06
C VAL A 8 -5.26 10.15 1.28
N ASP A 9 -6.46 9.56 1.31
CA ASP A 9 -7.07 8.99 2.51
C ASP A 9 -7.08 9.95 3.73
N GLY A 10 -7.21 11.26 3.50
CA GLY A 10 -7.23 12.29 4.55
C GLY A 10 -5.86 12.89 4.87
N GLN A 11 -4.78 12.42 4.26
CA GLN A 11 -3.44 12.98 4.40
C GLN A 11 -3.10 13.87 3.22
N ILE A 12 -2.79 15.14 3.51
CA ILE A 12 -2.41 16.11 2.48
C ILE A 12 -0.90 16.06 2.25
N ILE A 13 -0.52 15.80 1.00
CA ILE A 13 0.85 15.60 0.53
C ILE A 13 1.14 16.62 -0.59
N PRO A 14 2.26 17.36 -0.55
CA PRO A 14 2.64 18.25 -1.64
C PRO A 14 3.06 17.45 -2.88
N CYS A 15 2.58 17.85 -4.06
CA CYS A 15 3.00 17.26 -5.32
C CYS A 15 4.31 17.90 -5.79
N GLY A 16 5.30 17.06 -6.11
CA GLY A 16 6.54 17.52 -6.72
C GLY A 16 6.37 17.71 -8.22
N GLN A 17 6.91 18.80 -8.77
CA GLN A 17 6.96 19.01 -10.21
C GLN A 17 8.23 18.40 -10.79
N HIS A 18 8.12 17.72 -11.93
CA HIS A 18 9.29 17.16 -12.60
C HIS A 18 10.15 18.27 -13.22
N SER A 19 11.40 18.38 -12.78
CA SER A 19 12.34 19.42 -13.22
C SER A 19 12.56 19.51 -14.75
N LYS A 20 12.39 18.42 -15.50
CA LYS A 20 12.59 18.41 -16.97
C LYS A 20 11.29 18.63 -17.76
N ASN A 21 10.14 18.23 -17.21
CA ASN A 21 8.84 18.33 -17.86
C ASN A 21 7.84 19.00 -16.92
N PRO A 22 7.52 20.30 -17.10
CA PRO A 22 6.67 21.05 -16.18
C PRO A 22 5.20 20.58 -16.16
N GLU A 23 4.78 19.75 -17.11
CA GLU A 23 3.44 19.14 -17.15
C GLU A 23 3.33 17.87 -16.29
N LYS A 24 4.45 17.29 -15.88
CA LYS A 24 4.46 16.04 -15.10
C LYS A 24 4.63 16.34 -13.61
N TYR A 25 3.69 15.83 -12.83
CA TYR A 25 3.75 15.87 -11.37
C TYR A 25 3.98 14.46 -10.83
N TYR A 26 4.78 14.35 -9.77
CA TYR A 26 4.95 13.12 -9.03
C TYR A 26 4.45 13.32 -7.60
N LEU A 27 3.76 12.31 -7.11
CA LEU A 27 3.29 12.22 -5.74
C LEU A 27 4.07 11.11 -5.06
N SER A 28 4.68 11.42 -3.90
CA SER A 28 5.31 10.41 -3.07
C SER A 28 4.33 10.00 -1.98
N LEU A 29 3.78 8.80 -2.11
CA LEU A 29 2.96 8.19 -1.07
C LEU A 29 3.88 7.66 0.02
N ALA A 30 4.14 8.49 1.04
CA ALA A 30 4.94 8.11 2.20
C ALA A 30 4.10 7.24 3.17
N GLY A 31 3.75 6.03 2.74
CA GLY A 31 3.21 5.00 3.63
C GLY A 31 4.32 4.04 4.06
N HIS A 32 4.19 3.44 5.25
CA HIS A 32 4.87 2.19 5.50
C HIS A 32 4.42 1.24 4.39
N HIS A 33 5.26 0.99 3.38
CA HIS A 33 4.98 0.18 2.19
C HIS A 33 4.27 -1.14 2.52
N LYS A 34 4.46 -1.71 3.72
CA LYS A 34 3.76 -2.91 4.22
C LYS A 34 2.33 -2.73 4.71
N GLN A 35 1.87 -1.50 4.94
CA GLN A 35 0.59 -1.18 5.56
C GLN A 35 -0.40 -0.49 4.62
N VAL A 36 -0.03 -0.20 3.37
CA VAL A 36 -0.99 0.35 2.40
C VAL A 36 -2.02 -0.76 2.14
N PRO A 37 -3.30 -0.56 2.53
CA PRO A 37 -4.33 -1.56 2.34
C PRO A 37 -4.44 -1.92 0.85
N GLN A 38 -4.72 -3.17 0.55
CA GLN A 38 -5.10 -3.55 -0.81
C GLN A 38 -6.43 -2.87 -1.14
N GLY A 39 -6.51 -2.08 -2.22
CA GLY A 39 -7.75 -1.38 -2.53
C GLY A 39 -7.63 -0.21 -3.49
N LYS A 40 -8.76 0.49 -3.63
CA LYS A 40 -8.88 1.76 -4.34
C LYS A 40 -8.53 2.89 -3.38
N HIS A 41 -7.53 3.68 -3.73
CA HIS A 41 -7.22 4.95 -3.07
C HIS A 41 -7.68 6.07 -3.99
N ILE A 42 -8.60 6.88 -3.48
CA ILE A 42 -9.10 8.05 -4.19
C ILE A 42 -8.16 9.20 -3.87
N ILE A 43 -7.45 9.69 -4.87
CA ILE A 43 -6.52 10.82 -4.73
C ILE A 43 -7.22 12.08 -5.23
N LYS A 44 -7.46 13.02 -4.33
CA LYS A 44 -8.07 14.32 -4.67
C LYS A 44 -6.99 15.37 -4.82
N LEU A 45 -6.97 16.05 -5.97
CA LEU A 45 -6.01 17.11 -6.24
C LEU A 45 -6.60 18.47 -5.91
N TYR A 46 -5.80 19.32 -5.28
CA TYR A 46 -6.16 20.69 -4.89
C TYR A 46 -5.08 21.66 -5.36
N ASP A 47 -5.52 22.77 -5.92
CA ASP A 47 -4.67 23.93 -6.17
C ASP A 47 -4.49 24.75 -4.88
N VAL A 48 -3.58 25.73 -4.89
CA VAL A 48 -3.25 26.56 -3.72
C VAL A 48 -4.48 27.26 -3.14
N GLU A 49 -5.37 27.75 -4.01
CA GLU A 49 -6.62 28.41 -3.60
C GLU A 49 -7.60 27.43 -2.95
N SER A 50 -7.81 26.27 -3.56
CA SER A 50 -8.68 25.21 -3.02
C SER A 50 -8.13 24.65 -1.71
N TYR A 51 -6.81 24.47 -1.59
CA TYR A 51 -6.16 24.04 -0.35
C TYR A 51 -6.34 25.07 0.78
N SER A 52 -6.24 26.37 0.48
CA SER A 52 -6.51 27.42 1.46
C SER A 52 -7.95 27.38 1.98
N THR A 53 -8.89 26.98 1.13
CA THR A 53 -10.31 26.83 1.46
C THR A 53 -10.56 25.56 2.28
N LEU A 54 -9.91 24.44 1.92
CA LEU A 54 -9.90 23.22 2.73
C LEU A 54 -9.40 23.46 4.15
N ARG A 55 -8.29 24.19 4.32
CA ARG A 55 -7.74 24.49 5.65
C ARG A 55 -8.65 25.40 6.49
N LYS A 56 -9.48 26.20 5.84
CA LYS A 56 -10.47 27.07 6.49
C LYS A 56 -11.78 26.33 6.81
N ALA A 57 -12.06 25.22 6.13
CA ALA A 57 -13.22 24.38 6.41
C ALA A 57 -13.04 23.71 7.77
N ARG A 58 -13.84 24.13 8.76
CA ARG A 58 -13.76 23.61 10.14
C ARG A 58 -14.54 22.31 10.38
N SER A 59 -15.37 21.90 9.42
CA SER A 59 -16.19 20.68 9.50
C SER A 59 -15.85 19.75 8.34
N GLU A 60 -15.96 18.43 8.55
CA GLU A 60 -15.76 17.42 7.52
C GLU A 60 -16.76 17.56 6.36
N GLU A 61 -18.02 17.96 6.62
CA GLU A 61 -18.97 18.28 5.54
C GLU A 61 -18.51 19.46 4.69
N ALA A 62 -17.92 20.48 5.32
CA ALA A 62 -17.44 21.67 4.62
C ALA A 62 -16.18 21.37 3.79
N ALA A 63 -15.34 20.42 4.24
CA ALA A 63 -14.18 19.96 3.49
C ALA A 63 -14.57 19.16 2.24
N LYS A 64 -15.65 18.36 2.30
CA LYS A 64 -16.18 17.61 1.13
C LYS A 64 -16.76 18.51 0.03
N SER A 65 -17.21 19.72 0.38
CA SER A 65 -17.76 20.69 -0.57
C SER A 65 -16.70 21.53 -1.28
N VAL A 66 -15.41 21.39 -0.95
CA VAL A 66 -14.35 22.17 -1.58
C VAL A 66 -14.08 21.65 -2.99
N LYS A 67 -14.04 22.58 -3.96
CA LYS A 67 -13.77 22.28 -5.37
C LYS A 67 -12.41 21.61 -5.53
N THR A 68 -12.42 20.34 -5.92
CA THR A 68 -11.24 19.58 -6.34
C THR A 68 -10.85 19.98 -7.77
N PHE A 69 -9.55 19.96 -8.05
CA PHE A 69 -9.01 20.16 -9.41
C PHE A 69 -9.21 18.92 -10.28
N GLY A 70 -9.17 17.74 -9.67
CA GLY A 70 -9.43 16.45 -10.29
C GLY A 70 -9.34 15.32 -9.27
N GLU A 71 -9.90 14.18 -9.64
CA GLU A 71 -9.89 12.95 -8.83
C GLU A 71 -9.23 11.85 -9.64
N ILE A 72 -8.28 11.14 -9.02
CA ILE A 72 -7.55 10.05 -9.65
C ILE A 72 -7.77 8.78 -8.82
N ASP A 73 -8.29 7.75 -9.47
CA ASP A 73 -8.42 6.42 -8.89
C ASP A 73 -7.08 5.68 -8.97
N PHE A 74 -6.41 5.53 -7.82
CA PHE A 74 -5.19 4.73 -7.71
C PHE A 74 -5.49 3.36 -7.11
N HIS A 75 -5.30 2.32 -7.92
CA HIS A 75 -5.48 0.94 -7.47
C HIS A 75 -4.16 0.36 -6.95
N HIS A 76 -4.07 0.17 -5.63
CA HIS A 76 -2.92 -0.52 -5.03
C HIS A 76 -3.19 -2.03 -4.97
N ARG A 77 -2.33 -2.82 -5.62
CA ARG A 77 -2.46 -4.29 -5.73
C ARG A 77 -2.20 -5.03 -4.39
N GLY A 78 -1.86 -4.29 -3.33
CA GLY A 78 -1.47 -4.84 -2.03
C GLY A 78 -0.05 -5.39 -2.06
N VAL A 79 0.63 -5.32 -0.93
CA VAL A 79 1.93 -5.97 -0.76
C VAL A 79 1.69 -7.42 -0.35
N SER A 80 2.09 -8.36 -1.21
CA SER A 80 2.07 -9.79 -0.87
C SER A 80 3.02 -10.00 0.31
N THR A 81 2.46 -10.26 1.49
CA THR A 81 3.22 -10.83 2.60
C THR A 81 3.64 -12.21 2.14
N GLY A 82 4.94 -12.46 2.02
CA GLY A 82 5.50 -13.73 1.56
C GLY A 82 4.99 -14.95 2.36
N PRO A 83 5.45 -16.17 2.02
CA PRO A 83 4.95 -17.39 2.64
C PRO A 83 5.01 -17.31 4.17
N TRP A 84 3.91 -17.70 4.82
CA TRP A 84 3.76 -17.64 6.27
C TRP A 84 4.76 -18.53 7.02
N ILE A 85 5.29 -19.55 6.33
CA ILE A 85 6.20 -20.54 6.87
C ILE A 85 7.49 -20.52 6.05
N GLN A 86 8.63 -20.49 6.75
CA GLN A 86 9.95 -20.56 6.14
C GLN A 86 10.13 -21.93 5.45
N SER A 87 10.66 -21.94 4.22
CA SER A 87 10.85 -23.17 3.43
C SER A 87 11.71 -24.23 4.13
N GLU A 88 12.64 -23.78 4.97
CA GLU A 88 13.52 -24.61 5.78
C GLU A 88 12.75 -25.49 6.78
N PHE A 89 11.74 -24.91 7.45
CA PHE A 89 10.89 -25.66 8.37
C PHE A 89 10.09 -26.75 7.64
N PHE A 90 9.57 -26.41 6.45
CA PHE A 90 8.83 -27.35 5.61
C PHE A 90 9.71 -28.52 5.15
N ALA A 91 10.94 -28.24 4.73
CA ALA A 91 11.91 -29.26 4.34
C ALA A 91 12.27 -30.19 5.52
N ALA A 92 12.53 -29.61 6.70
CA ALA A 92 12.84 -30.38 7.91
C ALA A 92 11.66 -31.29 8.33
N ALA A 93 10.43 -30.79 8.27
CA ALA A 93 9.23 -31.56 8.58
C ALA A 93 9.07 -32.77 7.65
N ILE A 94 9.29 -32.59 6.35
CA ILE A 94 9.25 -33.68 5.37
C ILE A 94 10.35 -34.72 5.67
N PHE A 95 11.57 -34.26 5.95
CA PHE A 95 12.68 -35.15 6.25
C PHE A 95 12.39 -36.03 7.48
N VAL A 96 11.92 -35.43 8.57
CA VAL A 96 11.54 -36.15 9.79
C VAL A 96 10.40 -37.13 9.51
N GLY A 97 9.40 -36.72 8.72
CA GLY A 97 8.28 -37.58 8.33
C GLY A 97 8.73 -38.83 7.56
N VAL A 98 9.61 -38.66 6.57
CA VAL A 98 10.17 -39.77 5.78
C VAL A 98 11.03 -40.69 6.64
N TRP A 99 11.86 -40.12 7.52
CA TRP A 99 12.68 -40.89 8.45
C TRP A 99 11.82 -41.75 9.39
N TRP A 100 10.78 -41.16 9.96
CA TRP A 100 9.84 -41.87 10.85
C TRP A 100 9.12 -43.01 10.12
N LEU A 101 8.58 -42.76 8.93
CA LEU A 101 7.95 -43.79 8.09
C LEU A 101 8.90 -44.95 7.79
N SER A 102 10.14 -44.65 7.42
CA SER A 102 11.17 -45.66 7.17
C SER A 102 11.50 -46.47 8.43
N TYR A 103 11.60 -45.81 9.57
CA TYR A 103 11.87 -46.46 10.85
C TYR A 103 10.73 -47.42 11.25
N VAL A 104 9.47 -46.97 11.17
CA VAL A 104 8.30 -47.81 11.47
C VAL A 104 8.24 -49.03 10.55
N ASN A 105 8.50 -48.85 9.26
CA ASN A 105 8.53 -49.96 8.31
C ASN A 105 9.66 -50.95 8.62
N ARG A 106 10.86 -50.47 8.97
CA ARG A 106 11.97 -51.33 9.41
C ARG A 106 11.59 -52.14 10.65
N VAL A 107 10.99 -51.51 11.65
CA VAL A 107 10.58 -52.20 12.89
C VAL A 107 9.50 -53.25 12.61
N LYS A 108 8.54 -52.96 11.73
CA LYS A 108 7.50 -53.93 11.33
C LYS A 108 8.05 -55.16 10.61
N ILE A 109 9.13 -55.03 9.84
CA ILE A 109 9.75 -56.16 9.10
C ILE A 109 10.61 -57.04 10.03
N LEU A 110 11.08 -56.48 11.14
CA LEU A 110 11.95 -57.17 12.11
C LEU A 110 11.18 -57.83 13.27
N SER A 111 9.86 -57.61 13.34
CA SER A 111 8.93 -58.29 14.27
C SER A 111 8.22 -59.44 13.58
#